data_AF-A0A1U7LRU8-F1
#
_entry.id   AF-A0A1U7LRU8-F1
#
_cell.length_a   1.000
_cell.length_b   1.000
_cell.length_c   1.000
_cell.angle_alpha   90.00
_cell.angle_beta   90.00
_cell.angle_gamma   90.00
#
_symmetry.space_group_name_H-M   'P 1'
#
loop_
_entity.id
_entity.type
_entity.pdbx_description
1 polymer ?
#
loop_
_entity_poly.entity_id
_entity_poly.type
_entity_poly.pdbx_seq_one_letter_code
_entity_poly.pdbx_strand_id
1 'polypeptide(L)'
;MDVNDSQGPQVTIRHINPDSVDFILSNVDLGYSFFCPSDTSFANSLRRIIIAEVPTVAIDLVEIEMNTSVLADEFIAHRLGMIPLDSRKIDGNLLYTQDCDCDQQCDKCSVILTLDAKCTGDGTMDVSTRDLVVQGLPPLGSPVISDSEGKGVLICKLRKEQELKLKCIAKRARFTAEHSSCPGHRQRTCEMVPDYWFEEDAEAEWPKSANAEWEDAPKDGEPFDYNAQPHRFYFDVETVGQIPPNEVISQGIKYLQALKTKSRSFLLYTLSVLIGGIGVTYAAVPLYRLFCQKTGFAGTPMTDSSKFTPDRLVPVKNSRRLRITFNGSVSDALQWRFVPQQPQVRLVPGETCLAFYTAKNKSNTDIIGIATYNVTPSKVAPYFNKIQCFCFEEQKLAAGESVDMPVFFFIDPEFATDPYMKDVDLITLSYTFFKAKYDDNGVLVPVS
;
A
#
# COMPACT_ATOMS: atom_id res chain seq x y z
N MET A 1 -28.82 -10.17 -42.56
CA MET A 1 -28.48 -8.73 -42.44
C MET A 1 -28.88 -8.41 -41.03
N ASP A 2 -28.02 -8.76 -40.08
CA ASP A 2 -28.38 -8.84 -38.67
C ASP A 2 -27.59 -7.77 -37.94
N VAL A 3 -28.35 -6.89 -37.32
CA VAL A 3 -27.93 -5.62 -36.73
C VAL A 3 -27.47 -5.89 -35.30
N ASN A 4 -26.24 -5.46 -35.01
CA ASN A 4 -25.66 -5.23 -33.67
C ASN A 4 -25.56 -6.41 -32.70
N ASP A 5 -24.54 -7.23 -32.89
CA ASP A 5 -23.90 -7.91 -31.76
C ASP A 5 -22.97 -6.89 -31.05
N SER A 6 -23.57 -6.06 -30.21
CA SER A 6 -22.85 -5.08 -29.39
C SER A 6 -22.37 -5.77 -28.11
N GLN A 7 -21.06 -5.99 -28.00
CA GLN A 7 -20.35 -6.64 -26.88
C GLN A 7 -20.39 -5.83 -25.55
N GLY A 8 -21.48 -5.13 -25.26
CA GLY A 8 -21.58 -4.24 -24.09
C GLY A 8 -22.86 -4.42 -23.29
N PRO A 9 -22.96 -3.72 -22.14
CA PRO A 9 -24.16 -3.69 -21.32
C PRO A 9 -25.33 -3.13 -22.11
N GLN A 10 -26.47 -3.82 -22.01
CA GLN A 10 -27.73 -3.47 -22.65
C GLN A 10 -28.70 -2.92 -21.61
N VAL A 11 -29.43 -1.87 -21.97
CA VAL A 11 -30.41 -1.22 -21.09
C VAL A 11 -31.76 -1.23 -21.78
N THR A 12 -32.76 -1.83 -21.13
CA THR A 12 -34.15 -1.86 -21.60
C THR A 12 -35.02 -1.12 -20.58
N ILE A 13 -35.60 0.01 -20.98
CA ILE A 13 -36.44 0.83 -20.09
C ILE A 13 -37.86 0.28 -20.11
N ARG A 14 -38.46 0.06 -18.93
CA ARG A 14 -39.85 -0.40 -18.77
C ARG A 14 -40.81 0.77 -18.60
N HIS A 15 -40.58 1.61 -17.59
CA HIS A 15 -41.43 2.73 -17.22
C HIS A 15 -40.61 3.99 -16.96
N ILE A 16 -41.13 5.13 -17.42
CA ILE A 16 -40.54 6.46 -17.18
C ILE A 16 -41.61 7.34 -16.55
N ASN A 17 -41.36 7.74 -15.31
CA ASN A 17 -42.06 8.79 -14.61
C ASN A 17 -41.12 10.01 -14.46
N PRO A 18 -41.65 11.20 -14.11
CA PRO A 18 -40.81 12.36 -13.81
C PRO A 18 -39.80 12.09 -12.68
N ASP A 19 -40.24 11.34 -11.67
CA ASP A 19 -39.48 11.11 -10.44
C ASP A 19 -38.88 9.70 -10.35
N SER A 20 -39.33 8.75 -11.18
CA SER A 20 -38.83 7.37 -11.17
C SER A 20 -38.56 6.81 -12.56
N VAL A 21 -37.54 5.97 -12.68
CA VAL A 21 -37.21 5.24 -13.91
C VAL A 21 -36.98 3.78 -13.57
N ASP A 22 -37.75 2.92 -14.22
CA ASP A 22 -37.65 1.47 -14.12
C ASP A 22 -36.97 0.93 -15.38
N PHE A 23 -35.85 0.24 -15.22
CA PHE A 23 -35.08 -0.33 -16.32
C PHE A 23 -34.45 -1.67 -15.96
N ILE A 24 -34.26 -2.48 -17.00
CA ILE A 24 -33.57 -3.76 -16.96
C ILE A 24 -32.16 -3.53 -17.51
N LEU A 25 -31.17 -3.94 -16.74
CA LEU A 25 -29.78 -3.97 -17.14
C LEU A 25 -29.40 -5.41 -17.48
N SER A 26 -29.11 -5.67 -18.75
CA SER A 26 -28.71 -6.99 -19.26
C SER A 26 -27.29 -6.95 -19.81
N ASN A 27 -26.66 -8.12 -19.91
CA ASN A 27 -25.34 -8.29 -20.52
C ASN A 27 -24.24 -7.42 -19.90
N VAL A 28 -24.26 -7.31 -18.57
CA VAL A 28 -23.25 -6.58 -17.82
C VAL A 28 -22.01 -7.46 -17.73
N ASP A 29 -20.96 -7.03 -18.43
CA ASP A 29 -19.71 -7.74 -18.72
C ASP A 29 -19.32 -8.88 -17.75
N LEU A 30 -19.30 -10.07 -18.38
CA LEU A 30 -18.50 -11.26 -18.08
C LEU A 30 -17.00 -10.91 -18.09
N GLY A 31 -16.53 -10.26 -17.03
CA GLY A 31 -15.11 -10.05 -16.81
C GLY A 31 -14.46 -11.37 -16.41
N TYR A 32 -13.86 -12.09 -17.36
CA TYR A 32 -12.98 -13.25 -17.13
C TYR A 32 -11.71 -12.83 -16.37
N SER A 33 -11.86 -12.36 -15.13
CA SER A 33 -10.79 -12.39 -14.16
C SER A 33 -10.72 -13.82 -13.65
N PHE A 34 -9.64 -14.52 -13.99
CA PHE A 34 -9.30 -15.87 -13.54
C PHE A 34 -9.40 -16.06 -12.01
N PHE A 35 -9.60 -14.97 -11.24
CA PHE A 35 -9.68 -14.94 -9.79
C PHE A 35 -11.05 -14.56 -9.21
N CYS A 36 -12.03 -14.07 -9.98
CA CYS A 36 -13.41 -13.83 -9.49
C CYS A 36 -14.39 -13.60 -10.66
N PRO A 37 -15.23 -14.59 -11.02
CA PRO A 37 -16.33 -14.38 -11.95
C PRO A 37 -17.55 -13.91 -11.15
N SER A 38 -17.82 -12.60 -11.10
CA SER A 38 -19.07 -12.12 -10.49
C SER A 38 -19.61 -10.87 -11.19
N ASP A 39 -20.56 -11.10 -12.09
CA ASP A 39 -21.33 -10.10 -12.84
C ASP A 39 -22.17 -9.19 -11.92
N THR A 40 -22.43 -9.63 -10.69
CA THR A 40 -23.11 -8.84 -9.63
C THR A 40 -22.32 -7.62 -9.17
N SER A 41 -21.01 -7.58 -9.43
CA SER A 41 -20.12 -6.54 -8.94
C SER A 41 -20.43 -5.17 -9.56
N PHE A 42 -20.71 -5.11 -10.87
CA PHE A 42 -20.99 -3.85 -11.55
C PHE A 42 -22.36 -3.30 -11.16
N ALA A 43 -23.42 -4.12 -11.20
CA ALA A 43 -24.77 -3.72 -10.84
C ALA A 43 -24.84 -3.19 -9.40
N ASN A 44 -24.21 -3.91 -8.45
CA ASN A 44 -24.13 -3.45 -7.06
C ASN A 44 -23.27 -2.19 -6.90
N SER A 45 -22.16 -2.07 -7.64
CA SER A 45 -21.32 -0.87 -7.60
C SER A 45 -22.07 0.36 -8.14
N LEU A 46 -22.80 0.21 -9.24
CA LEU A 46 -23.66 1.27 -9.79
C LEU A 46 -24.72 1.71 -8.77
N ARG A 47 -25.41 0.74 -8.14
CA ARG A 47 -26.36 1.02 -7.05
C ARG A 47 -25.73 1.84 -5.93
N ARG A 48 -24.55 1.42 -5.44
CA ARG A 48 -23.86 2.10 -4.33
C ARG A 48 -23.41 3.50 -4.69
N ILE A 49 -22.96 3.73 -5.93
CA ILE A 49 -22.52 5.03 -6.40
C ILE A 49 -23.70 5.98 -6.54
N ILE A 50 -24.83 5.50 -7.08
CA ILE A 50 -26.06 6.30 -7.16
C ILE A 50 -26.48 6.78 -5.75
N ILE A 51 -26.36 5.92 -4.74
CA ILE A 51 -26.73 6.25 -3.35
C ILE A 51 -25.70 7.19 -2.68
N ALA A 52 -24.41 7.06 -2.96
CA ALA A 52 -23.37 7.68 -2.10
C ALA A 52 -22.57 8.79 -2.74
N GLU A 53 -22.36 8.74 -4.05
CA GLU A 53 -21.33 9.52 -4.74
C GLU A 53 -21.91 10.56 -5.70
N VAL A 54 -23.21 10.49 -6.00
CA VAL A 54 -23.87 11.51 -6.83
C VAL A 54 -23.82 12.85 -6.07
N PRO A 55 -23.26 13.91 -6.68
CA PRO A 55 -23.12 15.21 -6.03
C PRO A 55 -24.47 15.94 -5.98
N THR A 56 -24.78 16.54 -4.84
CA THR A 56 -25.97 17.37 -4.64
C THR A 56 -25.63 18.68 -3.93
N VAL A 57 -26.56 19.62 -3.94
CA VAL A 57 -26.51 20.86 -3.14
C VAL A 57 -27.44 20.70 -1.94
N ALA A 58 -26.92 20.95 -0.75
CA ALA A 58 -27.70 20.95 0.48
C ALA A 58 -27.25 22.09 1.41
N ILE A 59 -28.16 22.52 2.29
CA ILE A 59 -27.84 23.52 3.32
C ILE A 59 -26.93 22.87 4.36
N ASP A 60 -25.72 23.41 4.50
CA ASP A 60 -24.69 22.89 5.42
C ASP A 60 -24.52 23.80 6.64
N LEU A 61 -24.55 25.11 6.43
CA LEU A 61 -24.39 26.11 7.48
C LEU A 61 -25.62 27.02 7.55
N VAL A 62 -26.12 27.25 8.76
CA VAL A 62 -27.25 28.15 9.03
C VAL A 62 -26.83 29.19 10.05
N GLU A 63 -26.88 30.46 9.66
CA GLU A 63 -26.65 31.63 10.50
C GLU A 63 -28.01 32.17 10.94
N ILE A 64 -28.34 32.09 12.23
CA ILE A 64 -29.61 32.58 12.77
C ILE A 64 -29.39 33.98 13.33
N GLU A 65 -30.09 34.99 12.80
CA GLU A 65 -30.05 36.36 13.32
C GLU A 65 -31.06 36.55 14.45
N MET A 66 -32.29 36.08 14.24
CA MET A 66 -33.37 36.16 15.21
C MET A 66 -34.23 34.90 15.14
N ASN A 67 -34.42 34.23 16.29
CA ASN A 67 -35.39 33.15 16.44
C ASN A 67 -36.21 33.40 17.71
N THR A 68 -37.46 33.76 17.55
CA THR A 68 -38.44 33.81 18.66
C THR A 68 -39.54 32.76 18.48
N SER A 69 -39.29 31.75 17.64
CA SER A 69 -40.22 30.64 17.41
C SER A 69 -40.24 29.68 18.59
N VAL A 70 -41.13 28.70 18.55
CA VAL A 70 -41.22 27.64 19.57
C VAL A 70 -40.11 26.59 19.40
N LEU A 71 -39.51 26.50 18.21
CA LEU A 71 -38.50 25.50 17.88
C LEU A 71 -37.10 26.03 18.20
N ALA A 72 -36.27 25.15 18.76
CA ALA A 72 -34.86 25.43 18.99
C ALA A 72 -34.09 25.58 17.67
N ASP A 73 -32.99 26.32 17.74
CA ASP A 73 -32.15 26.68 16.61
C ASP A 73 -31.62 25.45 15.85
N GLU A 74 -31.09 24.47 16.58
CA GLU A 74 -30.56 23.23 16.03
C GLU A 74 -31.64 22.38 15.34
N PHE A 75 -32.88 22.45 15.83
CA PHE A 75 -33.99 21.72 15.25
C PHE A 75 -34.38 22.33 13.90
N ILE A 76 -34.45 23.67 13.82
CA ILE A 76 -34.70 24.37 12.55
C ILE A 76 -33.54 24.11 11.58
N ALA A 77 -32.29 24.23 12.04
CA ALA A 77 -31.11 23.98 11.20
C ALA A 77 -31.10 22.56 10.62
N HIS A 78 -31.41 21.54 11.43
CA HIS A 78 -31.50 20.16 10.96
C HIS A 78 -32.60 19.98 9.89
N ARG A 79 -33.77 20.61 10.09
CA ARG A 79 -34.86 20.56 9.10
C ARG A 79 -34.49 21.26 7.80
N LEU A 80 -33.80 22.40 7.87
CA LEU A 80 -33.30 23.12 6.71
C LEU A 80 -32.28 22.29 5.92
N GLY A 81 -31.42 21.52 6.61
CA GLY A 81 -30.47 20.61 5.97
C GLY A 81 -31.11 19.47 5.18
N MET A 82 -32.37 19.11 5.46
CA MET A 82 -33.12 18.06 4.76
C MET A 82 -33.99 18.58 3.60
N ILE A 83 -33.96 19.89 3.32
CA ILE A 83 -34.76 20.47 2.23
C ILE A 83 -34.10 20.14 0.89
N PRO A 84 -34.84 19.56 -0.07
CA PRO A 84 -34.29 19.29 -1.39
C PRO A 84 -34.07 20.59 -2.17
N LEU A 85 -32.82 20.88 -2.54
CA LEU A 85 -32.46 21.97 -3.44
C LEU A 85 -32.15 21.45 -4.86
N ASP A 86 -32.56 22.22 -5.85
CA ASP A 86 -32.29 21.96 -7.26
C ASP A 86 -30.78 21.92 -7.52
N SER A 87 -30.33 20.75 -7.97
CA SER A 87 -28.92 20.40 -8.17
C SER A 87 -28.62 20.03 -9.62
N ARG A 88 -29.49 20.42 -10.56
CA ARG A 88 -29.31 20.17 -12.00
C ARG A 88 -27.98 20.74 -12.50
N LYS A 89 -27.21 19.92 -13.25
CA LYS A 89 -25.92 20.31 -13.86
C LYS A 89 -24.94 20.95 -12.86
N ILE A 90 -24.76 20.33 -11.70
CA ILE A 90 -23.82 20.80 -10.68
C ILE A 90 -22.35 20.76 -11.16
N ASP A 91 -22.02 19.79 -12.02
CA ASP A 91 -20.69 19.62 -12.61
C ASP A 91 -20.30 20.85 -13.47
N GLY A 92 -19.41 21.69 -12.95
CA GLY A 92 -18.87 22.89 -13.63
C GLY A 92 -19.41 24.22 -13.11
N ASN A 93 -20.54 24.21 -12.40
CA ASN A 93 -21.17 25.41 -11.84
C ASN A 93 -20.82 25.63 -10.38
N LEU A 94 -20.66 24.55 -9.61
CA LEU A 94 -20.34 24.60 -8.18
C LEU A 94 -19.16 23.68 -7.86
N LEU A 95 -18.08 24.25 -7.33
CA LEU A 95 -16.92 23.50 -6.86
C LEU A 95 -17.14 23.01 -5.42
N TYR A 96 -16.44 21.94 -5.03
CA TYR A 96 -16.36 21.59 -3.61
C TYR A 96 -15.59 22.67 -2.86
N THR A 97 -15.97 22.95 -1.62
CA THR A 97 -15.28 23.94 -0.78
C THR A 97 -13.81 23.59 -0.58
N GLN A 98 -13.47 22.30 -0.52
CA GLN A 98 -12.09 21.82 -0.40
C GLN A 98 -11.24 22.04 -1.66
N ASP A 99 -11.89 22.12 -2.83
CA ASP A 99 -11.23 22.31 -4.13
C ASP A 99 -11.19 23.79 -4.54
N CYS A 100 -11.71 24.69 -3.70
CA CYS A 100 -11.81 26.12 -3.99
C CYS A 100 -10.70 26.91 -3.28
N ASP A 101 -10.05 27.82 -3.99
CA ASP A 101 -8.96 28.65 -3.45
C ASP A 101 -9.42 29.81 -2.54
N CYS A 102 -10.65 29.79 -2.02
CA CYS A 102 -11.20 30.85 -1.18
C CYS A 102 -11.04 30.56 0.32
N ASP A 103 -10.95 31.62 1.15
CA ASP A 103 -10.73 31.46 2.60
C ASP A 103 -11.93 30.89 3.38
N GLN A 104 -13.17 31.20 2.97
CA GLN A 104 -14.39 30.74 3.67
C GLN A 104 -15.53 30.40 2.71
N GLN A 105 -16.01 31.38 1.95
CA GLN A 105 -17.10 31.18 1.00
C GLN A 105 -16.97 32.14 -0.19
N CYS A 106 -17.45 31.70 -1.35
CA CYS A 106 -17.55 32.50 -2.56
C CYS A 106 -18.70 32.00 -3.44
N ASP A 107 -19.07 32.79 -4.44
CA ASP A 107 -20.16 32.47 -5.37
C ASP A 107 -19.90 31.20 -6.21
N LYS A 108 -18.65 30.71 -6.24
CA LYS A 108 -18.27 29.48 -6.98
C LYS A 108 -18.37 28.20 -6.14
N CYS A 109 -18.40 28.30 -4.82
CA CYS A 109 -18.40 27.14 -3.91
C CYS A 109 -19.66 27.05 -3.03
N SER A 110 -20.46 28.11 -2.95
CA SER A 110 -21.65 28.15 -2.10
C SER A 110 -22.79 28.96 -2.71
N VAL A 111 -24.02 28.57 -2.38
CA VAL A 111 -25.25 29.30 -2.70
C VAL A 111 -25.86 29.82 -1.39
N ILE A 112 -26.20 31.10 -1.34
CA ILE A 112 -26.76 31.73 -0.14
C ILE A 112 -28.28 31.80 -0.28
N LEU A 113 -29.01 31.33 0.73
CA LEU A 113 -30.46 31.48 0.84
C LEU A 113 -30.79 32.29 2.10
N THR A 114 -31.82 33.11 2.04
CA THR A 114 -32.30 33.89 3.19
C THR A 114 -33.76 33.60 3.44
N LEU A 115 -34.12 33.50 4.72
CA LEU A 115 -35.49 33.36 5.19
C LEU A 115 -35.79 34.50 6.16
N ASP A 116 -36.81 35.28 5.85
CA ASP A 116 -37.32 36.35 6.70
C ASP A 116 -38.83 36.19 6.84
N ALA A 117 -39.27 35.75 8.02
CA ALA A 117 -40.67 35.47 8.30
C ALA A 117 -41.08 36.10 9.64
N LYS A 118 -42.10 36.97 9.61
CA LYS A 118 -42.69 37.60 10.79
C LYS A 118 -44.21 37.48 10.77
N CYS A 119 -44.78 36.92 11.83
CA CYS A 119 -46.21 36.78 11.95
C CYS A 119 -46.85 38.05 12.55
N THR A 120 -47.45 38.88 11.70
CA THR A 120 -48.19 40.09 12.11
C THR A 120 -49.68 39.83 12.35
N GLY A 121 -50.22 38.73 11.82
CA GLY A 121 -51.62 38.35 12.00
C GLY A 121 -51.92 37.70 13.35
N ASP A 122 -53.19 37.67 13.75
CA ASP A 122 -53.64 36.96 14.95
C ASP A 122 -53.70 35.42 14.76
N GLY A 123 -53.67 34.94 13.51
CA GLY A 123 -53.65 33.53 13.15
C GLY A 123 -52.25 32.91 13.11
N THR A 124 -52.18 31.58 13.04
CA THR A 124 -50.91 30.86 12.88
C THR A 124 -50.41 30.99 11.44
N MET A 125 -49.17 31.44 11.26
CA MET A 125 -48.48 31.51 9.97
C MET A 125 -47.62 30.27 9.77
N ASP A 126 -47.87 29.56 8.68
CA ASP A 126 -47.06 28.42 8.26
C ASP A 126 -45.88 28.93 7.41
N VAL A 127 -44.65 28.70 7.89
CA VAL A 127 -43.41 29.03 7.18
C VAL A 127 -42.94 27.80 6.42
N SER A 128 -42.91 27.89 5.09
CA SER A 128 -42.60 26.76 4.21
C SER A 128 -41.44 27.05 3.28
N THR A 129 -41.02 26.05 2.51
CA THR A 129 -39.84 26.16 1.64
C THR A 129 -39.94 27.27 0.59
N ARG A 130 -41.17 27.64 0.18
CA ARG A 130 -41.40 28.76 -0.75
C ARG A 130 -40.89 30.11 -0.24
N ASP A 131 -40.78 30.26 1.08
CA ASP A 131 -40.39 31.52 1.72
C ASP A 131 -38.85 31.70 1.71
N LEU A 132 -38.10 30.68 1.29
CA LEU A 132 -36.65 30.77 1.09
C LEU A 132 -36.32 31.50 -0.21
N VAL A 133 -35.56 32.59 -0.09
CA VAL A 133 -35.11 33.40 -1.22
C VAL A 133 -33.63 33.14 -1.48
N VAL A 134 -33.29 32.75 -2.70
CA VAL A 134 -31.89 32.57 -3.14
C VAL A 134 -31.27 33.93 -3.46
N GLN A 135 -30.10 34.23 -2.90
CA GLN A 135 -29.31 35.40 -3.25
C GLN A 135 -28.30 35.02 -4.35
N GLY A 136 -28.40 35.63 -5.54
CA GLY A 136 -27.48 35.40 -6.67
C GLY A 136 -28.19 35.17 -8.01
N LEU A 137 -27.46 34.69 -9.04
CA LEU A 137 -28.02 34.31 -10.34
C LEU A 137 -28.64 32.90 -10.27
N PRO A 138 -29.96 32.74 -10.47
CA PRO A 138 -30.60 31.42 -10.64
C PRO A 138 -30.14 30.78 -11.96
N PRO A 139 -30.03 29.43 -12.03
CA PRO A 139 -31.07 28.53 -11.54
C PRO A 139 -30.68 27.54 -10.41
N LEU A 140 -29.44 27.54 -9.92
CA LEU A 140 -28.98 26.53 -8.95
C LEU A 140 -29.41 26.85 -7.51
N GLY A 141 -29.76 25.82 -6.72
CA GLY A 141 -30.07 25.97 -5.30
C GLY A 141 -31.47 26.47 -4.98
N SER A 142 -32.36 26.53 -5.98
CA SER A 142 -33.79 26.79 -5.74
C SER A 142 -34.44 25.59 -5.05
N PRO A 143 -35.34 25.81 -4.08
CA PRO A 143 -36.00 24.71 -3.40
C PRO A 143 -36.94 23.94 -4.34
N VAL A 144 -36.91 22.61 -4.24
CA VAL A 144 -37.79 21.73 -5.01
C VAL A 144 -39.17 21.70 -4.34
N ILE A 145 -40.22 21.95 -5.12
CA ILE A 145 -41.61 21.98 -4.65
C ILE A 145 -42.40 20.98 -5.49
N SER A 146 -42.84 19.88 -4.86
CA SER A 146 -43.62 18.81 -5.51
C SER A 146 -45.10 18.81 -5.13
N ASP A 147 -45.50 19.62 -4.14
CA ASP A 147 -46.88 19.64 -3.62
C ASP A 147 -47.84 20.33 -4.60
N SER A 148 -49.07 19.82 -4.68
CA SER A 148 -50.16 20.44 -5.44
C SER A 148 -50.50 21.86 -4.98
N GLU A 149 -50.27 22.18 -3.70
CA GLU A 149 -50.50 23.50 -3.12
C GLU A 149 -49.35 24.50 -3.34
N GLY A 150 -48.20 24.05 -3.86
CA GLY A 150 -47.05 24.91 -4.13
C GLY A 150 -46.37 25.50 -2.88
N LYS A 151 -46.61 24.95 -1.69
CA LYS A 151 -46.01 25.42 -0.43
C LYS A 151 -44.63 24.81 -0.16
N GLY A 152 -44.42 23.57 -0.58
CA GLY A 152 -43.23 22.79 -0.25
C GLY A 152 -43.23 22.33 1.21
N VAL A 153 -42.07 21.90 1.69
CA VAL A 153 -41.88 21.39 3.04
C VAL A 153 -42.16 22.48 4.08
N LEU A 154 -43.05 22.16 5.04
CA LEU A 154 -43.31 23.02 6.20
C LEU A 154 -42.10 23.04 7.13
N ILE A 155 -41.48 24.20 7.33
CA ILE A 155 -40.27 24.37 8.17
C ILE A 155 -40.66 24.59 9.63
N CYS A 156 -41.55 25.55 9.88
CA CYS A 156 -42.06 25.86 11.22
C CYS A 156 -43.41 26.57 11.14
N LYS A 157 -44.04 26.74 12.31
CA LYS A 157 -45.25 27.54 12.46
C LYS A 157 -44.97 28.67 13.42
N LEU A 158 -45.36 29.88 13.05
CA LEU A 158 -45.21 31.08 13.85
C LEU A 158 -46.58 31.54 14.35
N ARG A 159 -46.66 31.90 15.64
CA ARG A 159 -47.79 32.61 16.24
C ARG A 159 -47.56 34.12 16.17
N LYS A 160 -48.60 34.90 16.47
CA LYS A 160 -48.53 36.37 16.56
C LYS A 160 -47.26 36.85 17.27
N GLU A 161 -46.61 37.85 16.66
CA GLU A 161 -45.38 38.50 17.13
C GLU A 161 -44.12 37.62 17.15
N GLN A 162 -44.18 36.37 16.66
CA GLN A 162 -42.98 35.57 16.45
C GLN A 162 -42.31 35.91 15.11
N GLU A 163 -40.98 35.94 15.14
CA GLU A 163 -40.10 36.25 14.02
C GLU A 163 -39.01 35.18 13.89
N LEU A 164 -38.69 34.84 12.64
CA LEU A 164 -37.60 33.95 12.27
C LEU A 164 -36.83 34.59 11.12
N LYS A 165 -35.57 34.93 11.39
CA LYS A 165 -34.65 35.52 10.41
C LYS A 165 -33.34 34.75 10.42
N LEU A 166 -33.02 34.15 9.28
CA LEU A 166 -31.84 33.32 9.12
C LEU A 166 -31.27 33.39 7.71
N LYS A 167 -29.98 33.05 7.62
CA LYS A 167 -29.20 32.96 6.39
C LYS A 167 -28.61 31.55 6.29
N CYS A 168 -28.98 30.85 5.24
CA CYS A 168 -28.50 29.51 4.92
C CYS A 168 -27.40 29.59 3.88
N ILE A 169 -26.36 28.80 4.06
CA ILE A 169 -25.29 28.62 3.10
C ILE A 169 -25.33 27.17 2.65
N ALA A 170 -25.71 26.97 1.39
CA ALA A 170 -25.74 25.68 0.75
C ALA A 170 -24.43 25.40 0.03
N LYS A 171 -23.91 24.18 0.21
CA LYS A 171 -22.65 23.73 -0.35
C LYS A 171 -22.87 22.48 -1.19
N ARG A 172 -21.91 22.23 -2.09
CA ARG A 172 -21.82 20.96 -2.80
C ARG A 172 -21.42 19.87 -1.81
N ALA A 173 -22.22 18.82 -1.71
CA ALA A 173 -21.98 17.68 -0.85
C ALA A 173 -22.21 16.37 -1.60
N ARG A 174 -21.67 15.27 -1.06
CA ARG A 174 -21.99 13.91 -1.53
C ARG A 174 -23.24 13.38 -0.83
N PHE A 175 -24.08 12.68 -1.58
CA PHE A 175 -25.44 12.33 -1.16
C PHE A 175 -25.55 11.55 0.16
N THR A 176 -24.68 10.58 0.45
CA THR A 176 -24.73 9.87 1.76
C THR A 176 -23.38 9.73 2.44
N ALA A 177 -22.28 10.10 1.78
CA ALA A 177 -20.95 9.93 2.33
C ALA A 177 -20.60 10.99 3.41
N GLU A 178 -21.23 12.17 3.38
CA GLU A 178 -20.86 13.30 4.27
C GLU A 178 -21.93 13.60 5.32
N HIS A 179 -23.23 13.48 5.01
CA HIS A 179 -24.34 13.56 5.96
C HIS A 179 -25.56 12.78 5.46
N SER A 180 -26.31 12.10 6.34
CA SER A 180 -27.56 11.39 6.00
C SER A 180 -28.74 12.32 5.71
N SER A 181 -28.53 13.64 5.73
CA SER A 181 -29.56 14.66 5.44
C SER A 181 -30.02 14.68 3.98
N CYS A 182 -29.34 13.93 3.12
CA CYS A 182 -29.71 13.68 1.72
C CYS A 182 -30.24 12.24 1.54
N PRO A 183 -31.41 11.85 2.08
CA PRO A 183 -31.98 10.54 1.83
C PRO A 183 -32.80 10.57 0.55
N GLY A 184 -32.23 10.07 -0.55
CA GLY A 184 -32.92 9.91 -1.83
C GLY A 184 -33.56 8.57 -2.06
N HIS A 185 -33.58 7.71 -1.05
CA HIS A 185 -34.18 6.40 -1.19
C HIS A 185 -35.12 6.14 -0.02
N ARG A 186 -36.38 5.89 -0.37
CA ARG A 186 -37.41 5.45 0.56
C ARG A 186 -37.23 3.95 0.80
N GLN A 187 -36.58 3.61 1.91
CA GLN A 187 -36.43 2.21 2.31
C GLN A 187 -37.78 1.66 2.80
N ARG A 188 -38.26 0.55 2.23
CA ARG A 188 -39.38 -0.22 2.80
C ARG A 188 -38.84 -1.14 3.89
N THR A 189 -39.42 -1.05 5.09
CA THR A 189 -39.11 -1.90 6.25
C THR A 189 -39.79 -3.26 6.13
N CYS A 190 -39.04 -4.35 6.33
CA CYS A 190 -39.62 -5.67 6.63
C CYS A 190 -39.72 -5.83 8.15
N GLU A 191 -40.92 -6.11 8.64
CA GLU A 191 -41.15 -6.61 9.99
C GLU A 191 -41.10 -8.15 9.94
N MET A 192 -40.25 -8.77 10.77
CA MET A 192 -40.22 -10.22 10.96
C MET A 192 -40.79 -10.52 12.35
N VAL A 193 -41.92 -11.22 12.40
CA VAL A 193 -42.47 -11.80 13.62
C VAL A 193 -41.78 -13.15 13.84
N PRO A 194 -41.19 -13.44 15.01
CA PRO A 194 -40.56 -14.72 15.27
C PRO A 194 -41.58 -15.67 15.91
N ASP A 195 -42.36 -16.35 15.08
CA ASP A 195 -43.00 -17.62 15.44
C ASP A 195 -42.63 -18.65 14.36
N TYR A 196 -42.34 -19.88 14.76
CA TYR A 196 -41.82 -20.96 13.92
C TYR A 196 -42.67 -21.18 12.66
N TRP A 197 -42.28 -20.54 11.56
CA TRP A 197 -42.89 -20.72 10.25
C TRP A 197 -42.44 -22.07 9.67
N PHE A 198 -43.40 -22.93 9.36
CA PHE A 198 -43.16 -24.17 8.65
C PHE A 198 -43.73 -24.02 7.24
N GLU A 199 -42.88 -24.22 6.23
CA GLU A 199 -43.26 -24.13 4.82
C GLU A 199 -44.01 -25.44 4.44
N GLU A 200 -45.30 -25.35 4.13
CA GLU A 200 -46.10 -26.43 3.54
C GLU A 200 -45.93 -26.47 2.02
N ASP A 201 -45.97 -25.31 1.38
CA ASP A 201 -45.82 -25.15 -0.06
C ASP A 201 -45.15 -23.81 -0.40
N ALA A 202 -43.91 -23.88 -0.88
CA ALA A 202 -43.11 -22.71 -1.21
C ALA A 202 -43.75 -21.83 -2.30
N GLU A 203 -44.51 -22.40 -3.24
CA GLU A 203 -45.13 -21.62 -4.32
C GLU A 203 -46.39 -20.86 -3.87
N ALA A 204 -47.13 -21.42 -2.91
CA ALA A 204 -48.33 -20.81 -2.37
C ALA A 204 -48.02 -19.74 -1.33
N GLU A 205 -46.92 -19.91 -0.57
CA GLU A 205 -46.54 -19.00 0.51
C GLU A 205 -45.77 -17.76 0.03
N TRP A 206 -44.97 -17.90 -1.02
CA TRP A 206 -44.21 -16.78 -1.58
C TRP A 206 -44.93 -16.13 -2.78
N PRO A 207 -45.40 -14.87 -2.64
CA PRO A 207 -46.01 -14.19 -3.77
C PRO A 207 -44.98 -13.94 -4.88
N LYS A 208 -45.37 -14.27 -6.12
CA LYS A 208 -44.53 -14.01 -7.29
C LYS A 208 -44.32 -12.49 -7.45
N SER A 209 -43.05 -12.10 -7.61
CA SER A 209 -42.71 -10.70 -7.86
C SER A 209 -43.20 -10.25 -9.24
N ALA A 210 -43.43 -8.95 -9.43
CA ALA A 210 -43.77 -8.39 -10.75
C ALA A 210 -42.70 -8.65 -11.83
N ASN A 211 -41.47 -8.96 -11.43
CA ASN A 211 -40.38 -9.26 -12.36
C ASN A 211 -40.43 -10.71 -12.87
N ALA A 212 -41.17 -11.61 -12.21
CA ALA A 212 -41.27 -13.01 -12.61
C ALA A 212 -41.94 -13.21 -13.97
N GLU A 213 -42.73 -12.24 -14.45
CA GLU A 213 -43.34 -12.28 -15.79
C GLU A 213 -42.32 -12.12 -16.93
N TRP A 214 -41.12 -11.59 -16.63
CA TRP A 214 -40.05 -11.33 -17.60
C TRP A 214 -39.05 -12.48 -17.70
N GLU A 215 -39.22 -13.50 -16.87
CA GLU A 215 -38.36 -14.67 -16.78
C GLU A 215 -39.18 -15.92 -17.08
N ASP A 216 -38.55 -16.88 -17.75
CA ASP A 216 -39.17 -18.17 -17.95
C ASP A 216 -39.21 -18.91 -16.61
N ALA A 217 -40.39 -19.41 -16.25
CA ALA A 217 -40.53 -20.21 -15.04
C ALA A 217 -39.62 -21.46 -15.15
N PRO A 218 -38.96 -21.86 -14.05
CA PRO A 218 -38.21 -23.11 -14.04
C PRO A 218 -39.16 -24.27 -14.36
N LYS A 219 -38.74 -25.15 -15.26
CA LYS A 219 -39.54 -26.33 -15.62
C LYS A 219 -39.24 -27.48 -14.67
N ASP A 220 -40.29 -28.11 -14.17
CA ASP A 220 -40.17 -29.26 -13.29
C ASP A 220 -39.43 -30.42 -13.99
N GLY A 221 -38.32 -30.84 -13.38
CA GLY A 221 -37.49 -31.96 -13.87
C GLY A 221 -36.28 -31.56 -14.72
N GLU A 222 -36.08 -30.28 -15.03
CA GLU A 222 -34.80 -29.83 -15.60
C GLU A 222 -33.69 -29.90 -14.53
N PRO A 223 -32.49 -30.43 -14.86
CA PRO A 223 -31.39 -30.48 -13.90
C PRO A 223 -30.92 -29.06 -13.55
N PHE A 224 -30.58 -28.86 -12.27
CA PHE A 224 -30.06 -27.58 -11.80
C PHE A 224 -28.74 -27.21 -12.49
N ASP A 225 -28.67 -26.00 -13.04
CA ASP A 225 -27.48 -25.47 -13.69
C ASP A 225 -26.55 -24.78 -12.68
N TYR A 226 -25.48 -25.48 -12.30
CA TYR A 226 -24.44 -24.96 -11.39
C TYR A 226 -23.59 -23.84 -12.00
N ASN A 227 -23.62 -23.67 -13.32
CA ASN A 227 -22.82 -22.66 -14.02
C ASN A 227 -23.63 -21.40 -14.36
N ALA A 228 -24.93 -21.37 -14.05
CA ALA A 228 -25.78 -20.22 -14.30
C ALA A 228 -25.26 -19.00 -13.53
N GLN A 229 -25.08 -17.89 -14.25
CA GLN A 229 -24.64 -16.61 -13.70
C GLN A 229 -25.73 -15.54 -13.82
N PRO A 230 -25.83 -14.63 -12.84
CA PRO A 230 -26.82 -13.56 -12.86
C PRO A 230 -26.46 -12.52 -13.94
N HIS A 231 -27.26 -12.45 -15.01
CA HIS A 231 -26.97 -11.64 -16.19
C HIS A 231 -28.00 -10.53 -16.45
N ARG A 232 -29.14 -10.54 -15.73
CA ARG A 232 -30.22 -9.55 -15.80
C ARG A 232 -30.49 -8.97 -14.42
N PHE A 233 -30.55 -7.64 -14.34
CA PHE A 233 -30.82 -6.91 -13.11
C PHE A 233 -31.95 -5.91 -13.33
N TYR A 234 -32.95 -5.94 -12.46
CA TYR A 234 -34.09 -5.02 -12.48
C TYR A 234 -33.83 -3.87 -11.52
N PHE A 235 -33.85 -2.64 -12.03
CA PHE A 235 -33.63 -1.42 -11.27
C PHE A 235 -34.86 -0.54 -11.30
N ASP A 236 -35.26 -0.05 -10.13
CA ASP A 236 -36.23 1.04 -9.98
C ASP A 236 -35.53 2.19 -9.24
N VAL A 237 -35.23 3.26 -9.98
CA VAL A 237 -34.51 4.44 -9.45
C VAL A 237 -35.51 5.56 -9.27
N GLU A 238 -35.79 5.90 -8.02
CA GLU A 238 -36.62 7.04 -7.61
C GLU A 238 -35.74 8.21 -7.17
N THR A 239 -36.19 9.43 -7.45
CA THR A 239 -35.51 10.68 -7.11
C THR A 239 -36.42 11.62 -6.33
N VAL A 240 -35.83 12.47 -5.49
CA VAL A 240 -36.56 13.47 -4.66
C VAL A 240 -36.87 14.76 -5.44
N GLY A 241 -36.53 14.80 -6.74
CA GLY A 241 -36.70 15.98 -7.60
C GLY A 241 -35.55 16.99 -7.60
N GLN A 242 -34.49 16.78 -6.80
CA GLN A 242 -33.26 17.61 -6.86
C GLN A 242 -32.53 17.47 -8.21
N ILE A 243 -32.51 16.25 -8.75
CA ILE A 243 -31.85 15.86 -9.99
C ILE A 243 -32.80 14.88 -10.69
N PRO A 244 -33.05 15.02 -11.99
CA PRO A 244 -33.91 14.08 -12.72
C PRO A 244 -33.26 12.69 -12.81
N PRO A 245 -34.04 11.60 -12.85
CA PRO A 245 -33.51 10.22 -12.78
C PRO A 245 -32.47 9.88 -13.87
N ASN A 246 -32.64 10.42 -15.08
CA ASN A 246 -31.70 10.22 -16.19
C ASN A 246 -30.31 10.82 -15.89
N GLU A 247 -30.27 11.96 -15.23
CA GLU A 247 -29.04 12.64 -14.84
C GLU A 247 -28.38 11.90 -13.67
N VAL A 248 -29.14 11.41 -12.70
CA VAL A 248 -28.63 10.56 -11.61
C VAL A 248 -27.91 9.32 -12.14
N ILE A 249 -28.53 8.60 -13.08
CA ILE A 249 -27.94 7.38 -13.66
C ILE A 249 -26.70 7.71 -14.49
N SER A 250 -26.77 8.73 -15.36
CA SER A 250 -25.64 9.11 -16.22
C SER A 250 -24.45 9.65 -15.43
N GLN A 251 -24.70 10.44 -14.38
CA GLN A 251 -23.66 10.87 -13.44
C GLN A 251 -23.09 9.67 -12.68
N GLY A 252 -23.92 8.76 -12.17
CA GLY A 252 -23.47 7.54 -11.50
C GLY A 252 -22.50 6.71 -12.35
N ILE A 253 -22.80 6.53 -13.63
CA ILE A 253 -21.91 5.83 -14.58
C ILE A 253 -20.59 6.60 -14.78
N LYS A 254 -20.66 7.92 -14.95
CA LYS A 254 -19.48 8.78 -15.11
C LYS A 254 -18.56 8.72 -13.89
N TYR A 255 -19.11 8.75 -12.68
CA TYR A 255 -18.35 8.62 -11.43
C TYR A 255 -17.74 7.21 -11.27
N LEU A 256 -18.48 6.16 -11.62
CA LEU A 256 -17.96 4.79 -11.63
C LEU A 256 -16.75 4.64 -12.58
N GLN A 257 -16.81 5.24 -13.77
CA GLN A 257 -15.70 5.25 -14.73
C GLN A 257 -14.49 6.03 -14.21
N ALA A 258 -14.71 7.17 -13.55
CA ALA A 258 -13.64 7.95 -12.93
C ALA A 258 -12.94 7.16 -11.80
N LEU A 259 -13.70 6.49 -10.94
CA LEU A 259 -13.18 5.62 -9.88
C LEU A 259 -12.37 4.45 -10.44
N LYS A 260 -12.85 3.81 -11.52
CA LYS A 260 -12.11 2.73 -12.21
C LYS A 260 -10.75 3.22 -12.72
N THR A 261 -10.70 4.41 -13.30
CA THR A 261 -9.45 4.98 -13.82
C THR A 261 -8.48 5.30 -12.69
N LYS A 262 -8.95 5.90 -11.59
CA LYS A 262 -8.14 6.21 -10.41
C LYS A 262 -7.57 4.94 -9.76
N SER A 263 -8.40 3.91 -9.59
CA SER A 263 -7.99 2.62 -9.02
C SER A 263 -6.94 1.94 -9.90
N ARG A 264 -7.11 1.95 -11.23
CA ARG A 264 -6.12 1.41 -12.17
C ARG A 264 -4.77 2.14 -12.07
N SER A 265 -4.77 3.47 -12.01
CA SER A 265 -3.55 4.24 -11.83
C SER A 265 -2.86 3.90 -10.51
N PHE A 266 -3.60 3.83 -9.40
CA PHE A 266 -3.06 3.45 -8.10
C PHE A 266 -2.41 2.05 -8.14
N LEU A 267 -3.09 1.07 -8.72
CA LEU A 267 -2.57 -0.29 -8.87
C LEU A 267 -1.25 -0.29 -9.67
N LEU A 268 -1.17 0.45 -10.77
CA LEU A 268 0.05 0.56 -11.57
C LEU A 268 1.21 1.22 -10.80
N TYR A 269 0.94 2.25 -9.99
CA TYR A 269 1.96 2.87 -9.14
C TYR A 269 2.44 1.94 -8.03
N THR A 270 1.54 1.22 -7.36
CA THR A 270 1.94 0.26 -6.31
C THR A 270 2.77 -0.88 -6.89
N LEU A 271 2.40 -1.40 -8.06
CA LEU A 271 3.14 -2.43 -8.75
C LEU A 271 4.52 -1.95 -9.19
N SER A 272 4.64 -0.72 -9.69
CA SER A 272 5.94 -0.16 -10.12
C SER A 272 6.90 0.03 -8.95
N VAL A 273 6.41 0.48 -7.79
CA VAL A 273 7.21 0.58 -6.56
C VAL A 273 7.68 -0.79 -6.09
N LEU A 274 6.81 -1.80 -6.12
CA LEU A 274 7.18 -3.17 -5.74
C LEU A 274 8.27 -3.74 -6.63
N ILE A 275 8.09 -3.65 -7.95
CA ILE A 275 9.08 -4.12 -8.93
C ILE A 275 10.39 -3.34 -8.79
N GLY A 276 10.31 -2.02 -8.59
CA GLY A 276 11.47 -1.16 -8.34
C GLY A 276 12.24 -1.57 -7.08
N GLY A 277 11.54 -1.85 -5.98
CA GLY A 277 12.15 -2.32 -4.73
C GLY A 277 12.89 -3.65 -4.88
N ILE A 278 12.29 -4.59 -5.60
CA ILE A 278 12.93 -5.89 -5.92
C ILE A 278 14.17 -5.67 -6.82
N GLY A 279 14.08 -4.78 -7.81
CA GLY A 279 15.20 -4.43 -8.67
C GLY A 279 16.38 -3.83 -7.91
N VAL A 280 16.12 -2.91 -6.97
CA VAL A 280 17.16 -2.27 -6.15
C VAL A 280 17.84 -3.27 -5.23
N THR A 281 17.08 -4.15 -4.57
CA THR A 281 17.64 -5.16 -3.66
C THR A 281 18.52 -6.16 -4.40
N TYR A 282 18.11 -6.60 -5.60
CA TYR A 282 18.93 -7.47 -6.45
C TYR A 282 20.21 -6.77 -6.94
N ALA A 283 20.12 -5.49 -7.33
CA ALA A 283 21.26 -4.70 -7.79
C ALA A 283 22.24 -4.30 -6.66
N ALA A 284 21.79 -4.24 -5.41
CA ALA A 284 22.61 -3.82 -4.28
C ALA A 284 23.82 -4.75 -4.04
N VAL A 285 23.65 -6.07 -4.22
CA VAL A 285 24.73 -7.05 -4.00
C VAL A 285 25.93 -6.86 -4.96
N PRO A 286 25.76 -6.83 -6.30
CA PRO A 286 26.88 -6.60 -7.21
C PRO A 286 27.48 -5.20 -7.07
N LEU A 287 26.66 -4.16 -6.82
CA LEU A 287 27.14 -2.80 -6.53
C LEU A 287 28.02 -2.77 -5.27
N TYR A 288 27.59 -3.44 -4.20
CA TYR A 288 28.37 -3.55 -2.97
C TYR A 288 29.69 -4.29 -3.20
N ARG A 289 29.69 -5.37 -3.98
CA ARG A 289 30.91 -6.11 -4.34
C ARG A 289 31.89 -5.24 -5.13
N LEU A 290 31.41 -4.51 -6.13
CA LEU A 290 32.23 -3.59 -6.92
C LEU A 290 32.86 -2.50 -6.03
N PHE A 291 32.06 -1.96 -5.10
CA PHE A 291 32.53 -0.99 -4.12
C PHE A 291 33.61 -1.56 -3.20
N CYS A 292 33.40 -2.77 -2.64
CA CYS A 292 34.37 -3.41 -1.75
C CYS A 292 35.68 -3.74 -2.47
N GLN A 293 35.62 -4.22 -3.71
CA GLN A 293 36.82 -4.51 -4.52
C GLN A 293 37.65 -3.26 -4.82
N LYS A 294 37.01 -2.12 -5.10
CA LYS A 294 37.72 -0.86 -5.37
C LYS A 294 38.30 -0.22 -4.11
N THR A 295 37.60 -0.31 -2.99
CA THR A 295 37.96 0.44 -1.76
C THR A 295 38.76 -0.40 -0.77
N GLY A 296 38.74 -1.73 -0.88
CA GLY A 296 39.36 -2.62 0.10
C GLY A 296 38.63 -2.66 1.45
N PHE A 297 37.38 -2.18 1.49
CA PHE A 297 36.56 -2.14 2.69
C PHE A 297 36.36 -3.55 3.27
N ALA A 298 36.45 -3.70 4.59
CA ALA A 298 36.39 -4.97 5.32
C ALA A 298 37.49 -6.01 5.03
N GLY A 299 38.66 -5.58 4.52
CA GLY A 299 39.83 -6.45 4.42
C GLY A 299 39.83 -7.40 3.23
N THR A 300 38.97 -7.18 2.23
CA THR A 300 39.03 -7.91 0.96
C THR A 300 40.33 -7.55 0.22
N PRO A 301 41.16 -8.54 -0.16
CA PRO A 301 42.44 -8.28 -0.80
C PRO A 301 42.23 -7.60 -2.17
N MET A 302 42.87 -6.46 -2.36
CA MET A 302 42.99 -5.83 -3.68
C MET A 302 43.84 -6.74 -4.56
N THR A 303 43.29 -7.23 -5.66
CA THR A 303 43.97 -8.10 -6.63
C THR A 303 44.88 -7.29 -7.54
N ASP A 304 45.82 -6.55 -6.97
CA ASP A 304 46.82 -5.81 -7.72
C ASP A 304 48.11 -6.63 -7.79
N SER A 305 48.38 -7.18 -8.98
CA SER A 305 49.54 -8.02 -9.29
C SER A 305 50.89 -7.26 -9.21
N SER A 306 50.85 -5.93 -9.06
CA SER A 306 52.03 -5.07 -8.87
C SER A 306 52.73 -5.22 -7.51
N LYS A 307 52.10 -5.87 -6.52
CA LYS A 307 52.67 -6.06 -5.17
C LYS A 307 53.84 -7.05 -5.07
N PHE A 308 54.11 -7.87 -6.10
CA PHE A 308 55.16 -8.91 -6.09
C PHE A 308 56.37 -8.60 -6.99
N THR A 309 56.76 -7.33 -7.11
CA THR A 309 57.93 -6.93 -7.90
C THR A 309 59.27 -7.21 -7.18
N PRO A 310 60.33 -7.64 -7.89
CA PRO A 310 61.65 -7.95 -7.30
C PRO A 310 62.27 -6.81 -6.48
N ASP A 311 61.92 -5.56 -6.79
CA ASP A 311 62.44 -4.37 -6.13
C ASP A 311 61.99 -4.23 -4.66
N ARG A 312 60.87 -4.86 -4.28
CA ARG A 312 60.32 -4.81 -2.91
C ARG A 312 60.92 -5.85 -1.95
N LEU A 313 61.78 -6.75 -2.43
CA LEU A 313 62.43 -7.83 -1.66
C LEU A 313 63.83 -7.45 -1.15
N VAL A 314 64.17 -6.16 -1.15
CA VAL A 314 65.47 -5.65 -0.68
C VAL A 314 65.32 -5.09 0.75
N PRO A 315 66.14 -5.55 1.72
CA PRO A 315 66.05 -5.08 3.10
C PRO A 315 66.41 -3.59 3.20
N VAL A 316 65.54 -2.81 3.84
CA VAL A 316 65.76 -1.37 4.06
C VAL A 316 66.81 -1.19 5.16
N LYS A 317 68.05 -0.84 4.79
CA LYS A 317 69.22 -0.80 5.70
C LYS A 317 69.12 0.18 6.89
N ASN A 318 68.10 1.04 6.94
CA ASN A 318 67.92 2.10 7.95
C ASN A 318 66.56 2.08 8.68
N SER A 319 65.84 0.96 8.68
CA SER A 319 64.55 0.83 9.37
C SER A 319 64.64 0.04 10.67
N ARG A 320 63.65 0.23 11.55
CA ARG A 320 63.55 -0.43 12.86
C ARG A 320 63.33 -1.95 12.69
N ARG A 321 63.86 -2.72 13.64
CA ARG A 321 63.62 -4.17 13.71
C ARG A 321 62.26 -4.46 14.32
N LEU A 322 61.42 -5.16 13.59
CA LEU A 322 60.08 -5.56 14.02
C LEU A 322 60.14 -6.91 14.71
N ARG A 323 59.40 -7.05 15.81
CA ARG A 323 59.27 -8.32 16.52
C ARG A 323 58.02 -9.03 16.03
N ILE A 324 58.21 -10.18 15.40
CA ILE A 324 57.11 -11.04 14.96
C ILE A 324 56.98 -12.17 15.95
N THR A 325 55.79 -12.32 16.51
CA THR A 325 55.43 -13.40 17.42
C THR A 325 54.54 -14.39 16.70
N PHE A 326 54.83 -15.67 16.86
CA PHE A 326 54.10 -16.75 16.22
C PHE A 326 53.20 -17.42 17.26
N ASN A 327 51.92 -17.56 16.94
CA ASN A 327 50.95 -18.24 17.78
C ASN A 327 50.24 -19.33 16.97
N GLY A 328 50.04 -20.48 17.59
CA GLY A 328 49.34 -21.62 16.99
C GLY A 328 48.25 -22.11 17.93
N SER A 329 47.02 -22.11 17.46
CA SER A 329 45.85 -22.66 18.14
C SER A 329 45.17 -23.73 17.27
N VAL A 330 44.43 -24.63 17.92
CA VAL A 330 43.58 -25.64 17.29
C VAL A 330 42.18 -25.52 17.88
N SER A 331 41.14 -25.84 17.11
CA SER A 331 39.78 -25.96 17.66
C SER A 331 39.64 -27.20 18.53
N ASP A 332 38.73 -27.18 19.51
CA ASP A 332 38.52 -28.31 20.44
C ASP A 332 38.08 -29.59 19.72
N ALA A 333 37.40 -29.46 18.57
CA ALA A 333 37.01 -30.57 17.71
C ALA A 333 38.19 -31.27 17.02
N LEU A 334 39.38 -30.66 17.03
CA LEU A 334 40.59 -31.15 16.37
C LEU A 334 41.62 -31.64 17.39
N GLN A 335 41.85 -32.95 17.43
CA GLN A 335 42.81 -33.60 18.33
C GLN A 335 44.27 -33.47 17.84
N TRP A 336 44.67 -32.27 17.43
CA TRP A 336 46.02 -31.97 16.99
C TRP A 336 46.80 -31.21 18.05
N ARG A 337 48.12 -31.36 18.02
CA ARG A 337 49.03 -30.43 18.69
C ARG A 337 49.70 -29.60 17.61
N PHE A 338 49.42 -28.31 17.61
CA PHE A 338 50.00 -27.36 16.68
C PHE A 338 50.77 -26.30 17.46
N VAL A 339 52.08 -26.22 17.23
CA VAL A 339 52.96 -25.29 17.95
C VAL A 339 53.99 -24.68 17.01
N PRO A 340 54.33 -23.39 17.18
CA PRO A 340 55.44 -22.80 16.46
C PRO A 340 56.77 -23.39 16.98
N GLN A 341 57.69 -23.71 16.07
CA GLN A 341 59.06 -24.10 16.45
C GLN A 341 59.85 -22.91 16.96
N GLN A 342 59.60 -21.73 16.40
CA GLN A 342 60.20 -20.46 16.78
C GLN A 342 59.11 -19.54 17.33
N PRO A 343 59.10 -19.19 18.62
CA PRO A 343 58.04 -18.36 19.19
C PRO A 343 58.12 -16.89 18.75
N GLN A 344 59.32 -16.40 18.42
CA GLN A 344 59.52 -15.03 17.95
C GLN A 344 60.72 -14.91 17.01
N VAL A 345 60.63 -14.01 16.03
CA VAL A 345 61.72 -13.62 15.12
C VAL A 345 61.78 -12.10 15.02
N ARG A 346 62.97 -11.54 14.81
CA ARG A 346 63.17 -10.10 14.57
C ARG A 346 63.69 -9.90 13.15
N LEU A 347 62.97 -9.11 12.36
CA LEU A 347 63.35 -8.80 10.97
C LEU A 347 63.11 -7.33 10.64
N VAL A 348 63.71 -6.90 9.54
CA VAL A 348 63.60 -5.55 8.98
C VAL A 348 62.60 -5.55 7.81
N PRO A 349 61.79 -4.49 7.60
CA PRO A 349 60.98 -4.36 6.37
C PRO A 349 61.81 -4.60 5.09
N GLY A 350 61.29 -5.42 4.18
CA GLY A 350 61.95 -5.92 2.98
C GLY A 350 62.79 -7.19 3.17
N GLU A 351 63.04 -7.63 4.41
CA GLU A 351 63.73 -8.89 4.71
C GLU A 351 62.76 -10.08 4.62
N THR A 352 63.15 -11.12 3.88
CA THR A 352 62.39 -12.36 3.77
C THR A 352 62.68 -13.28 4.96
N CYS A 353 61.65 -13.93 5.50
CA CYS A 353 61.76 -14.82 6.65
C CYS A 353 61.02 -16.14 6.43
N LEU A 354 61.65 -17.23 6.87
CA LEU A 354 61.08 -18.57 6.88
C LEU A 354 60.91 -19.02 8.34
N ALA A 355 59.68 -19.29 8.75
CA ALA A 355 59.33 -19.83 10.06
C ALA A 355 58.67 -21.20 9.93
N PHE A 356 58.83 -22.07 10.92
CA PHE A 356 58.25 -23.42 10.91
C PHE A 356 57.24 -23.60 12.03
N TYR A 357 56.16 -24.32 11.73
CA TYR A 357 55.22 -24.84 12.71
C TYR A 357 55.21 -26.36 12.66
N THR A 358 55.06 -26.99 13.82
CA THR A 358 54.91 -28.45 13.89
C THR A 358 53.47 -28.80 14.22
N ALA A 359 52.85 -29.59 13.36
CA ALA A 359 51.55 -30.20 13.60
C ALA A 359 51.72 -31.69 13.87
N LYS A 360 51.05 -32.19 14.92
CA LYS A 360 51.01 -33.60 15.26
C LYS A 360 49.58 -34.07 15.48
N ASN A 361 49.15 -35.10 14.76
CA ASN A 361 47.88 -35.76 15.01
C ASN A 361 48.00 -36.68 16.23
N LYS A 362 47.18 -36.46 17.26
CA LYS A 362 47.16 -37.32 18.47
C LYS A 362 46.07 -38.39 18.43
N SER A 363 45.21 -38.38 17.41
CA SER A 363 44.13 -39.36 17.30
C SER A 363 44.61 -40.65 16.62
N ASN A 364 43.76 -41.67 16.68
CA ASN A 364 43.95 -42.95 16.01
C ASN A 364 43.32 -42.97 14.60
N THR A 365 42.90 -41.81 14.06
CA THR A 365 42.24 -41.71 12.76
C THR A 365 42.84 -40.58 11.94
N ASP A 366 42.81 -40.71 10.62
CA ASP A 366 43.17 -39.61 9.72
C ASP A 366 42.21 -38.44 9.94
N ILE A 367 42.75 -37.22 10.05
CA ILE A 367 41.94 -36.00 10.16
C ILE A 367 42.37 -35.02 9.08
N ILE A 368 41.40 -34.33 8.49
CA ILE A 368 41.62 -33.23 7.56
C ILE A 368 41.42 -31.92 8.32
N GLY A 369 42.42 -31.04 8.24
CA GLY A 369 42.40 -29.72 8.85
C GLY A 369 42.51 -28.62 7.80
N ILE A 370 41.80 -27.52 8.03
CA ILE A 370 41.99 -26.25 7.31
C ILE A 370 42.46 -25.19 8.30
N ALA A 371 43.42 -24.36 7.90
CA ALA A 371 43.95 -23.30 8.75
C ALA A 371 43.49 -21.92 8.28
N THR A 372 43.02 -21.11 9.22
CA THR A 372 42.87 -19.67 9.00
C THR A 372 43.96 -18.93 9.74
N TYR A 373 44.28 -17.73 9.28
CA TYR A 373 45.29 -16.90 9.89
C TYR A 373 44.77 -15.48 10.10
N ASN A 374 45.30 -14.82 11.12
CA ASN A 374 45.09 -13.42 11.37
C ASN A 374 46.40 -12.75 11.78
N VAL A 375 46.54 -11.49 11.33
CA VAL A 375 47.69 -10.63 11.66
C VAL A 375 47.19 -9.54 12.60
N THR A 376 47.85 -9.41 13.75
CA THR A 376 47.53 -8.40 14.76
C THR A 376 48.73 -7.50 14.98
N PRO A 377 48.59 -6.15 14.97
CA PRO A 377 47.36 -5.37 14.73
C PRO A 377 46.85 -5.43 13.28
N SER A 378 45.52 -5.33 13.10
CA SER A 378 44.86 -5.45 11.77
C SER A 378 45.35 -4.44 10.74
N LYS A 379 45.78 -3.25 11.18
CA LYS A 379 46.33 -2.22 10.31
C LYS A 379 47.61 -2.64 9.57
N VAL A 380 48.32 -3.66 10.05
CA VAL A 380 49.54 -4.20 9.39
C VAL A 380 49.20 -5.16 8.25
N ALA A 381 47.99 -5.72 8.21
CA ALA A 381 47.60 -6.73 7.23
C ALA A 381 47.89 -6.34 5.76
N PRO A 382 47.75 -5.07 5.31
CA PRO A 382 48.06 -4.68 3.93
C PRO A 382 49.55 -4.76 3.55
N TYR A 383 50.45 -4.71 4.54
CA TYR A 383 51.91 -4.71 4.39
C TYR A 383 52.52 -6.09 4.63
N PHE A 384 51.75 -7.03 5.19
CA PHE A 384 52.22 -8.38 5.47
C PHE A 384 51.98 -9.27 4.25
N ASN A 385 53.05 -9.58 3.51
CA ASN A 385 52.97 -10.35 2.28
C ASN A 385 53.43 -11.79 2.52
N LYS A 386 52.50 -12.74 2.39
CA LYS A 386 52.79 -14.17 2.53
C LYS A 386 53.02 -14.79 1.16
N ILE A 387 54.23 -15.29 0.93
CA ILE A 387 54.63 -15.86 -0.36
C ILE A 387 54.20 -17.33 -0.46
N GLN A 388 54.26 -18.11 0.63
CA GLN A 388 53.86 -19.52 0.64
C GLN A 388 53.07 -19.88 1.92
N CYS A 389 51.84 -20.41 1.76
CA CYS A 389 50.85 -20.68 2.83
C CYS A 389 50.30 -22.10 2.75
N PHE A 390 50.43 -22.87 3.82
CA PHE A 390 49.69 -24.13 4.01
C PHE A 390 48.18 -23.93 4.28
N CYS A 391 47.71 -22.69 4.32
CA CYS A 391 46.42 -22.31 4.92
C CYS A 391 45.23 -22.59 4.01
N PHE A 392 45.47 -22.59 2.70
CA PHE A 392 44.45 -22.80 1.68
C PHE A 392 44.53 -24.19 1.05
N GLU A 393 45.47 -25.02 1.50
CA GLU A 393 45.58 -26.41 1.09
C GLU A 393 45.08 -27.29 2.23
N GLU A 394 44.23 -28.26 1.90
CA GLU A 394 43.79 -29.26 2.86
C GLU A 394 45.00 -30.02 3.41
N GLN A 395 45.14 -30.02 4.74
CA GLN A 395 46.18 -30.79 5.40
C GLN A 395 45.55 -32.07 5.93
N LYS A 396 45.85 -33.20 5.29
CA LYS A 396 45.50 -34.52 5.79
C LYS A 396 46.68 -35.07 6.58
N LEU A 397 46.51 -35.27 7.88
CA LEU A 397 47.50 -35.95 8.73
C LEU A 397 47.00 -37.33 9.13
N ALA A 398 47.80 -38.36 8.87
CA ALA A 398 47.51 -39.72 9.30
C ALA A 398 47.55 -39.85 10.82
N ALA A 399 46.97 -40.93 11.34
CA ALA A 399 47.00 -41.24 12.77
C ALA A 399 48.45 -41.23 13.32
N GLY A 400 48.72 -40.41 14.34
CA GLY A 400 50.04 -40.29 14.97
C GLY A 400 51.12 -39.53 14.18
N GLU A 401 50.83 -39.10 12.94
CA GLU A 401 51.78 -38.41 12.07
C GLU A 401 52.17 -37.02 12.61
N SER A 402 53.43 -36.63 12.38
CA SER A 402 53.95 -35.30 12.72
C SER A 402 54.62 -34.69 11.49
N VAL A 403 54.20 -33.47 11.13
CA VAL A 403 54.69 -32.76 9.94
C VAL A 403 55.10 -31.33 10.32
N ASP A 404 56.22 -30.89 9.76
CA ASP A 404 56.70 -29.52 9.86
C ASP A 404 56.23 -28.70 8.65
N MET A 405 55.47 -27.65 8.92
CA MET A 405 54.85 -26.78 7.92
C MET A 405 55.61 -25.44 7.85
N PRO A 406 56.29 -25.14 6.73
CA PRO A 406 56.97 -23.87 6.53
C PRO A 406 56.00 -22.72 6.23
N VAL A 407 56.35 -21.53 6.69
CA VAL A 407 55.69 -20.26 6.41
C VAL A 407 56.75 -19.29 5.89
N PHE A 408 56.62 -18.91 4.62
CA PHE A 408 57.52 -17.95 3.97
C PHE A 408 56.81 -16.62 3.74
N PHE A 409 57.36 -15.54 4.29
CA PHE A 409 56.74 -14.22 4.27
C PHE A 409 57.77 -13.09 4.33
N PHE A 410 57.33 -11.87 4.01
CA PHE A 410 58.09 -10.63 4.21
C PHE A 410 57.15 -9.48 4.55
N ILE A 411 57.71 -8.40 5.09
CA ILE A 411 56.98 -7.15 5.34
C ILE A 411 57.37 -6.15 4.25
N ASP A 412 56.39 -5.53 3.60
CA ASP A 412 56.62 -4.56 2.53
C ASP A 412 57.47 -3.35 3.04
N PRO A 413 58.52 -2.94 2.32
CA PRO A 413 59.32 -1.75 2.64
C PRO A 413 58.53 -0.47 2.90
N GLU A 414 57.36 -0.29 2.27
CA GLU A 414 56.48 0.87 2.47
C GLU A 414 56.01 1.02 3.94
N PHE A 415 56.03 -0.06 4.71
CA PHE A 415 55.76 -0.05 6.15
C PHE A 415 56.69 0.92 6.91
N ALA A 416 57.93 1.11 6.44
CA ALA A 416 58.87 2.03 7.08
C ALA A 416 58.56 3.50 6.77
N THR A 417 57.87 3.79 5.66
CA THR A 417 57.54 5.14 5.22
C THR A 417 56.18 5.62 5.71
N ASP A 418 55.25 4.70 6.04
CA ASP A 418 53.89 5.05 6.46
C ASP A 418 53.85 5.66 7.89
N PRO A 419 53.37 6.91 8.06
CA PRO A 419 53.16 7.52 9.38
C PRO A 419 52.25 6.74 10.32
N TYR A 420 51.26 6.00 9.81
CA TYR A 420 50.29 5.24 10.62
C TYR A 420 50.85 3.95 11.23
N MET A 421 52.03 3.52 10.75
CA MET A 421 52.70 2.32 11.23
C MET A 421 53.73 2.58 12.32
N LYS A 422 54.09 3.85 12.60
CA LYS A 422 55.19 4.24 13.51
C LYS A 422 55.12 3.62 14.92
N ASP A 423 53.93 3.32 15.40
CA ASP A 423 53.65 2.76 16.73
C ASP A 423 53.66 1.22 16.78
N VAL A 424 53.80 0.53 15.64
CA VAL A 424 53.71 -0.94 15.58
C VAL A 424 55.07 -1.62 15.57
N ASP A 425 55.56 -2.01 16.75
CA ASP A 425 56.82 -2.79 16.87
C ASP A 425 56.60 -4.31 16.99
N LEU A 426 55.39 -4.71 17.40
CA LEU A 426 55.00 -6.09 17.64
C LEU A 426 53.92 -6.50 16.63
N ILE A 427 54.21 -7.55 15.86
CA ILE A 427 53.27 -8.17 14.94
C ILE A 427 53.05 -9.61 15.41
N THR A 428 51.81 -9.99 15.65
CA THR A 428 51.46 -11.36 16.02
C THR A 428 50.81 -12.04 14.83
N LEU A 429 51.43 -13.13 14.38
CA LEU A 429 50.88 -14.02 13.36
C LEU A 429 50.26 -15.23 14.08
N SER A 430 48.94 -15.26 14.10
CA SER A 430 48.17 -16.31 14.76
C SER A 430 47.56 -17.22 13.69
N TYR A 431 47.78 -18.52 13.84
CA TYR A 431 47.15 -19.57 13.03
C TYR A 431 46.20 -20.38 13.89
N THR A 432 45.00 -20.64 13.36
CA THR A 432 44.02 -21.53 13.99
C THR A 432 43.61 -22.61 13.02
N PHE A 433 43.77 -23.86 13.43
CA PHE A 433 43.28 -25.02 12.68
C PHE A 433 41.86 -25.40 13.08
N PHE A 434 41.04 -25.70 12.06
CA PHE A 434 39.69 -26.22 12.19
C PHE A 434 39.60 -27.59 11.52
N LYS A 435 38.81 -28.49 12.10
CA LYS A 435 38.48 -29.76 11.48
C LYS A 435 37.58 -29.51 10.27
N ALA A 436 37.85 -30.17 9.14
CA ALA A 436 37.00 -30.08 7.95
C ALA A 436 36.58 -31.49 7.50
N LYS A 437 35.42 -31.58 6.83
CA LYS A 437 34.92 -32.80 6.19
C LYS A 437 34.38 -32.45 4.80
N TYR A 438 34.49 -33.39 3.87
CA TYR A 438 33.79 -33.32 2.61
C TYR A 438 32.28 -33.53 2.83
N ASP A 439 31.48 -32.60 2.33
CA ASP A 439 30.03 -32.72 2.16
C ASP A 439 29.69 -33.68 1.01
N ASP A 440 28.44 -34.13 0.91
CA ASP A 440 27.97 -35.06 -0.12
C ASP A 440 28.16 -34.53 -1.56
N ASN A 441 28.32 -33.20 -1.69
CA ASN A 441 28.60 -32.49 -2.94
C ASN A 441 30.11 -32.33 -3.25
N GLY A 442 30.99 -32.93 -2.46
CA GLY A 442 32.45 -32.84 -2.62
C GLY A 442 33.07 -31.52 -2.16
N VAL A 443 32.33 -30.70 -1.41
CA VAL A 443 32.81 -29.41 -0.88
C VAL A 443 33.32 -29.58 0.56
N LEU A 444 34.50 -29.04 0.85
CA LEU A 444 35.07 -29.03 2.22
C LEU A 444 34.31 -28.02 3.10
N VAL A 445 33.67 -28.51 4.16
CA VAL A 445 32.99 -27.69 5.17
C VAL A 445 33.67 -27.83 6.54
N PRO A 446 33.85 -26.73 7.30
CA PRO A 446 34.37 -26.80 8.65
C PRO A 446 33.35 -27.49 9.57
N VAL A 447 33.83 -28.40 10.41
CA VAL A 447 33.03 -29.10 11.42
C VAL A 447 33.29 -28.42 12.75
N SER A 448 32.25 -27.83 13.34
CA SER A 448 32.31 -27.15 14.65
C SER A 448 32.47 -28.13 15.81
#